data_AF-A0A846ZBX2-F1
#
_entry.id   AF-A0A846ZBX2-F1
#
_cell.length_a   1.000
_cell.length_b   1.000
_cell.length_c   1.000
_cell.angle_alpha   90.00
_cell.angle_beta   90.00
_cell.angle_gamma   90.00
#
_symmetry.space_group_name_H-M   'P 1'
#
loop_
_entity.id
_entity.type
_entity.pdbx_description
1 polymer ?
#
loop_
_entity_poly.entity_id
_entity_poly.type
_entity_poly.pdbx_seq_one_letter_code
_entity_poly.pdbx_strand_id
1 'polypeptide(L)'
;MPDVLQGTGVSPGAGAGPVRGIAGAVPEPPAGDRHGGDAAAERDTALAALEAVAADLEERGERAAAAGNTDGRDVLSAQALMARDPGLADGVRAKVGEGVAAARAVFEAFGVYREMLAGAGEYLAARVTDLDDIRDRAIARLLGLPMPGVPESDEPFVLVARDLAPADTAVLDPAKVVAFVTEEGGPTSHTAIIARTLGVPAVVALPGATSLADGTRVLVDGTAGTVRLDPSGEEVTAARAAAAARVSALAEFTGPGATADGRPVPLLANIGGPKDLAAALDAGAEGVGLYRTEFLFLDRAAPPSDDEQEEAYRKVLAAFPAGRVVVRTLDAGADKPLAFLPAPGEEPNPALGERGVRMSLRHPDVLSAQLAALARAAAGLTAKLQVMAPMVTDADEAAWFAAQCRDAGIEHPGVMIEVPAAALRARDVAAEVEFFSIGTNDLTQYACAADRQVGGLARLQDPWQPAVLDLIAPAAGAGVPCGVCGEAAGDPALACVLVGLGVTSLSMSAPSLPLVRAALARHTLDQCRR
;
A
#
# COMPACT_ATOMS: atom_id res chain seq x y z
N MET A 1 -19.18 -3.46 -26.97
CA MET A 1 -17.99 -3.53 -26.10
C MET A 1 -17.36 -4.90 -26.31
N PRO A 2 -16.04 -5.08 -26.19
CA PRO A 2 -15.46 -6.42 -26.20
C PRO A 2 -16.05 -7.24 -25.03
N ASP A 3 -16.27 -8.55 -25.24
CA ASP A 3 -16.84 -9.46 -24.23
C ASP A 3 -15.91 -9.65 -23.01
N VAL A 4 -14.64 -9.28 -23.17
CA VAL A 4 -13.60 -9.29 -22.15
C VAL A 4 -12.95 -7.92 -22.09
N LEU A 5 -13.00 -7.31 -20.91
CA LEU A 5 -12.33 -6.05 -20.59
C LEU A 5 -10.97 -6.36 -19.95
N GLN A 6 -9.97 -5.52 -20.21
CA GLN A 6 -8.59 -5.72 -19.77
C GLN A 6 -8.15 -4.58 -18.85
N GLY A 7 -7.72 -4.95 -17.65
CA GLY A 7 -7.04 -4.07 -16.70
C GLY A 7 -5.78 -4.76 -16.18
N THR A 8 -5.40 -4.44 -14.95
CA THR A 8 -4.23 -4.98 -14.26
C THR A 8 -4.69 -5.91 -13.13
N GLY A 9 -4.34 -7.19 -13.19
CA GLY A 9 -4.60 -8.15 -12.13
C GLY A 9 -3.69 -7.87 -10.93
N VAL A 10 -4.27 -7.69 -9.73
CA VAL A 10 -3.50 -7.34 -8.52
C VAL A 10 -3.65 -8.33 -7.38
N SER A 11 -4.74 -9.09 -7.36
CA SER A 11 -4.98 -10.16 -6.39
C SER A 11 -5.46 -11.40 -7.15
N PRO A 12 -4.77 -12.55 -7.05
CA PRO A 12 -5.08 -13.73 -7.85
C PRO A 12 -6.40 -14.39 -7.44
N GLY A 13 -6.91 -15.25 -8.33
CA GLY A 13 -8.17 -15.98 -8.13
C GLY A 13 -9.23 -15.63 -9.18
N ALA A 14 -10.40 -16.25 -9.05
CA ALA A 14 -11.53 -16.04 -9.95
C ALA A 14 -12.82 -15.79 -9.14
N GLY A 15 -13.41 -14.62 -9.31
CA GLY A 15 -14.64 -14.20 -8.65
C GLY A 15 -15.73 -13.92 -9.66
N ALA A 16 -16.98 -14.27 -9.36
CA ALA A 16 -18.09 -14.04 -10.28
C ALA A 16 -19.38 -13.71 -9.53
N GLY A 17 -20.07 -12.67 -9.98
CA GLY A 17 -21.28 -12.15 -9.35
C GLY A 17 -21.86 -10.96 -10.12
N PRO A 18 -23.03 -10.46 -9.72
CA PRO A 18 -23.55 -9.20 -10.21
C PRO A 18 -22.63 -8.04 -9.82
N VAL A 19 -22.49 -7.07 -10.72
CA VAL A 19 -21.84 -5.79 -10.44
C VAL A 19 -22.66 -5.02 -9.41
N ARG A 20 -21.96 -4.45 -8.44
CA ARG A 20 -22.48 -3.37 -7.59
C ARG A 20 -21.44 -2.26 -7.58
N GLY A 21 -21.81 -1.10 -8.11
CA GLY A 21 -21.03 0.11 -8.01
C GLY A 21 -21.03 0.65 -6.58
N ILE A 22 -19.93 1.26 -6.14
CA ILE A 22 -20.02 2.25 -5.06
C ILE A 22 -20.95 3.36 -5.55
N ALA A 23 -22.01 3.62 -4.78
CA ALA A 23 -22.98 4.65 -5.13
C ALA A 23 -22.26 5.99 -5.35
N GLY A 24 -22.51 6.59 -6.52
CA GLY A 24 -21.82 7.80 -6.96
C GLY A 24 -22.15 9.05 -6.13
N ALA A 25 -21.46 10.14 -6.46
CA ALA A 25 -21.52 11.42 -5.78
C ALA A 25 -22.96 11.88 -5.48
N VAL A 26 -23.21 12.25 -4.22
CA VAL A 26 -24.47 12.83 -3.80
C VAL A 26 -24.56 14.24 -4.41
N PRO A 27 -25.62 14.55 -5.19
CA PRO A 27 -25.72 15.85 -5.83
C PRO A 27 -25.80 16.96 -4.80
N GLU A 28 -25.16 18.09 -5.09
CA GLU A 28 -25.30 19.30 -4.28
C GLU A 28 -26.78 19.69 -4.20
N PRO A 29 -27.35 19.87 -2.99
CA PRO A 29 -28.70 20.38 -2.82
C PRO A 29 -28.85 21.75 -3.49
N PRO A 30 -29.96 22.04 -4.19
CA PRO A 30 -30.13 23.26 -4.97
C PRO A 30 -29.76 24.54 -4.20
N ALA A 31 -29.01 25.43 -4.86
CA ALA A 31 -28.66 26.70 -4.25
C ALA A 31 -29.90 27.53 -3.94
N GLY A 32 -30.01 28.02 -2.71
CA GLY A 32 -31.14 28.83 -2.26
C GLY A 32 -32.39 28.05 -1.91
N ASP A 33 -32.31 26.72 -1.74
CA ASP A 33 -33.45 25.91 -1.32
C ASP A 33 -33.92 26.27 0.10
N ARG A 34 -35.23 26.43 0.27
CA ARG A 34 -35.84 26.94 1.51
C ARG A 34 -36.90 25.99 2.01
N HIS A 35 -36.97 25.81 3.33
CA HIS A 35 -38.08 25.06 3.91
C HIS A 35 -39.36 25.91 3.88
N GLY A 36 -40.49 25.26 3.63
CA GLY A 36 -41.82 25.89 3.64
C GLY A 36 -42.59 25.70 4.95
N GLY A 37 -41.92 25.15 5.98
CA GLY A 37 -42.55 24.58 7.17
C GLY A 37 -42.08 25.18 8.49
N ASP A 38 -42.23 24.39 9.56
CA ASP A 38 -41.75 24.76 10.90
C ASP A 38 -40.23 24.55 11.00
N ALA A 39 -39.52 25.62 11.32
CA ALA A 39 -38.07 25.59 11.49
C ALA A 39 -37.62 24.64 12.61
N ALA A 40 -38.45 24.39 13.63
CA ALA A 40 -38.11 23.41 14.67
C ALA A 40 -38.10 21.98 14.11
N ALA A 41 -39.18 21.58 13.40
CA ALA A 41 -39.26 20.28 12.74
C ALA A 41 -38.16 20.07 11.68
N GLU A 42 -37.82 21.12 10.92
CA GLU A 42 -36.75 21.06 9.91
C GLU A 42 -35.37 20.86 10.56
N ARG A 43 -35.12 21.53 11.70
CA ARG A 43 -33.89 21.33 12.51
C ARG A 43 -33.81 19.91 13.03
N ASP A 44 -34.90 19.40 13.61
CA ASP A 44 -34.96 18.05 14.16
C ASP A 44 -34.69 17.02 13.06
N THR A 45 -35.22 17.23 11.85
CA THR A 45 -34.98 16.38 10.68
C THR A 45 -33.50 16.39 10.28
N ALA A 46 -32.87 17.57 10.18
CA ALA A 46 -31.45 17.69 9.81
C ALA A 46 -30.52 17.05 10.86
N LEU A 47 -30.79 17.28 12.14
CA LEU A 47 -29.98 16.74 13.24
C LEU A 47 -30.19 15.23 13.41
N ALA A 48 -31.40 14.73 13.22
CA ALA A 48 -31.68 13.29 13.22
C ALA A 48 -30.95 12.57 12.08
N ALA A 49 -30.79 13.22 10.91
CA ALA A 49 -29.99 12.65 9.82
C ALA A 49 -28.51 12.54 10.19
N LEU A 50 -27.92 13.56 10.81
CA LEU A 50 -26.53 13.52 11.28
C LEU A 50 -26.32 12.46 12.37
N GLU A 51 -27.24 12.37 13.33
CA GLU A 51 -27.18 11.34 14.37
C GLU A 51 -27.31 9.93 13.79
N ALA A 52 -28.19 9.73 12.81
CA ALA A 52 -28.32 8.46 12.12
C ALA A 52 -27.06 8.07 11.32
N VAL A 53 -26.34 9.05 10.75
CA VAL A 53 -25.03 8.80 10.14
C VAL A 53 -24.01 8.40 11.19
N ALA A 54 -23.96 9.10 12.33
CA ALA A 54 -23.03 8.78 13.40
C ALA A 54 -23.24 7.36 13.95
N ALA A 55 -24.50 6.98 14.22
CA ALA A 55 -24.85 5.65 14.70
C ALA A 55 -24.51 4.55 13.68
N ASP A 56 -24.75 4.77 12.39
CA ASP A 56 -24.39 3.84 11.31
C ASP A 56 -22.86 3.64 11.21
N LEU A 57 -22.08 4.71 11.34
CA LEU A 57 -20.61 4.65 11.36
C LEU A 57 -20.09 3.87 12.57
N GLU A 58 -20.68 4.06 13.77
CA GLU A 58 -20.33 3.28 14.95
C GLU A 58 -20.66 1.79 14.79
N GLU A 59 -21.86 1.47 14.30
CA GLU A 59 -22.25 0.07 14.06
C GLU A 59 -21.34 -0.61 13.04
N ARG A 60 -20.96 0.11 11.98
CA ARG A 60 -19.97 -0.34 10.99
C ARG A 60 -18.59 -0.57 11.64
N GLY A 61 -18.17 0.34 12.52
CA GLY A 61 -16.92 0.21 13.27
C GLY A 61 -16.90 -1.03 14.17
N GLU A 62 -17.98 -1.30 14.90
CA GLU A 62 -18.11 -2.49 15.74
C GLU A 62 -18.10 -3.78 14.90
N ARG A 63 -18.77 -3.78 13.73
CA ARG A 63 -18.69 -4.88 12.77
C ARG A 63 -17.27 -5.12 12.27
N ALA A 64 -16.54 -4.04 11.93
CA ALA A 64 -15.15 -4.12 11.50
C ALA A 64 -14.24 -4.72 12.58
N ALA A 65 -14.38 -4.26 13.83
CA ALA A 65 -13.63 -4.79 14.97
C ALA A 65 -13.94 -6.26 15.25
N ALA A 66 -15.21 -6.68 15.16
CA ALA A 66 -15.60 -8.08 15.29
C ALA A 66 -14.99 -8.97 14.20
N ALA A 67 -14.73 -8.41 13.01
CA ALA A 67 -14.01 -9.06 11.92
C ALA A 67 -12.47 -8.96 12.03
N GLY A 68 -11.95 -8.40 13.14
CA GLY A 68 -10.51 -8.27 13.40
C GLY A 68 -9.86 -7.01 12.85
N ASN A 69 -10.63 -6.06 12.30
CA ASN A 69 -10.12 -4.79 11.78
C ASN A 69 -10.33 -3.66 12.81
N THR A 70 -9.47 -3.61 13.83
CA THR A 70 -9.52 -2.58 14.89
C THR A 70 -9.17 -1.18 14.39
N ASP A 71 -8.25 -1.07 13.42
CA ASP A 71 -7.87 0.21 12.84
C ASP A 71 -9.04 0.85 12.08
N GLY A 72 -9.80 0.02 11.34
CA GLY A 72 -11.03 0.44 10.67
C GLY A 72 -12.11 0.93 11.65
N ARG A 73 -12.25 0.28 12.81
CA ARG A 73 -13.13 0.78 13.88
C ARG A 73 -12.73 2.17 14.32
N ASP A 74 -11.45 2.40 14.61
CA ASP A 74 -10.98 3.68 15.15
C ASP A 74 -11.20 4.84 14.17
N VAL A 75 -11.02 4.59 12.86
CA VAL A 75 -11.34 5.56 11.81
C VAL A 75 -12.83 5.90 11.78
N LEU A 76 -13.70 4.88 11.78
CA LEU A 76 -15.15 5.09 11.72
C LEU A 76 -15.69 5.75 12.99
N SER A 77 -15.15 5.40 14.16
CA SER A 77 -15.49 6.06 15.44
C SER A 77 -15.09 7.54 15.43
N ALA A 78 -13.95 7.89 14.85
CA ALA A 78 -13.56 9.30 14.70
C ALA A 78 -14.52 10.06 13.79
N GLN A 79 -14.96 9.47 12.66
CA GLN A 79 -15.96 10.08 11.78
C GLN A 79 -17.33 10.23 12.48
N ALA A 80 -17.74 9.25 13.29
CA ALA A 80 -18.97 9.36 14.09
C ALA A 80 -18.91 10.51 15.10
N LEU A 81 -17.75 10.75 15.73
CA LEU A 81 -17.54 11.90 16.61
C LEU A 81 -17.64 13.23 15.84
N MET A 82 -17.13 13.30 14.61
CA MET A 82 -17.27 14.49 13.76
C MET A 82 -18.74 14.74 13.39
N ALA A 83 -19.50 13.69 13.07
CA ALA A 83 -20.93 13.80 12.76
C ALA A 83 -21.76 14.31 13.96
N ARG A 84 -21.31 14.04 15.19
CA ARG A 84 -21.90 14.52 16.45
C ARG A 84 -21.28 15.81 16.99
N ASP A 85 -20.42 16.47 16.22
CA ASP A 85 -19.77 17.70 16.68
C ASP A 85 -20.82 18.79 17.01
N PRO A 86 -20.81 19.36 18.23
CA PRO A 86 -21.77 20.37 18.62
C PRO A 86 -21.72 21.64 17.76
N GLY A 87 -20.53 22.04 17.30
CA GLY A 87 -20.35 23.21 16.45
C GLY A 87 -20.96 23.00 15.07
N LEU A 88 -20.80 21.81 14.50
CA LEU A 88 -21.46 21.43 13.26
C LEU A 88 -22.99 21.48 13.39
N ALA A 89 -23.52 20.91 14.48
CA ALA A 89 -24.94 20.95 14.78
C ALA A 89 -25.46 22.39 14.93
N ASP A 90 -24.69 23.28 15.56
CA ASP A 90 -25.03 24.70 15.69
C ASP A 90 -25.02 25.43 14.34
N GLY A 91 -24.05 25.13 13.47
CA GLY A 91 -24.01 25.63 12.09
C GLY A 91 -25.26 25.25 11.31
N VAL A 92 -25.68 23.99 11.38
CA VAL A 92 -26.93 23.52 10.76
C VAL A 92 -28.16 24.23 11.33
N ARG A 93 -28.25 24.35 12.67
CA ARG A 93 -29.37 25.06 13.34
C ARG A 93 -29.49 26.51 12.89
N ALA A 94 -28.36 27.20 12.74
CA ALA A 94 -28.31 28.59 12.27
C ALA A 94 -28.86 28.71 10.86
N LYS A 95 -28.37 27.88 9.92
CA LYS A 95 -28.83 27.86 8.52
C LYS A 95 -30.31 27.55 8.38
N VAL A 96 -30.83 26.55 9.10
CA VAL A 96 -32.27 26.27 9.10
C VAL A 96 -33.07 27.43 9.72
N GLY A 97 -32.51 28.10 10.72
CA GLY A 97 -33.09 29.32 11.31
C GLY A 97 -33.20 30.49 10.33
N GLU A 98 -32.31 30.58 9.35
CA GLU A 98 -32.36 31.53 8.24
C GLU A 98 -33.41 31.14 7.17
N GLY A 99 -34.08 30.01 7.33
CA GLY A 99 -35.10 29.48 6.40
C GLY A 99 -34.55 28.55 5.32
N VAL A 100 -33.30 28.10 5.43
CA VAL A 100 -32.68 27.16 4.48
C VAL A 100 -33.19 25.74 4.72
N ALA A 101 -33.51 24.99 3.66
CA ALA A 101 -33.94 23.59 3.77
C ALA A 101 -32.86 22.69 4.38
N ALA A 102 -33.26 21.62 5.07
CA ALA A 102 -32.38 20.74 5.86
C ALA A 102 -31.15 20.24 5.08
N ALA A 103 -31.35 19.67 3.89
CA ALA A 103 -30.25 19.15 3.07
C ALA A 103 -29.25 20.25 2.67
N ARG A 104 -29.76 21.43 2.30
CA ARG A 104 -28.92 22.58 1.97
C ARG A 104 -28.22 23.17 3.19
N ALA A 105 -28.88 23.21 4.34
CA ALA A 105 -28.32 23.67 5.60
C ALA A 105 -27.14 22.78 6.05
N VAL A 106 -27.27 21.46 5.91
CA VAL A 106 -26.17 20.51 6.10
C VAL A 106 -25.03 20.82 5.12
N PHE A 107 -25.32 20.92 3.82
CA PHE A 107 -24.30 21.21 2.81
C PHE A 107 -23.50 22.49 3.13
N GLU A 108 -24.18 23.58 3.44
CA GLU A 108 -23.55 24.87 3.72
C GLU A 108 -22.79 24.89 5.06
N ALA A 109 -23.30 24.23 6.10
CA ALA A 109 -22.62 24.15 7.38
C ALA A 109 -21.28 23.41 7.26
N PHE A 110 -21.27 22.27 6.56
CA PHE A 110 -20.05 21.51 6.28
C PHE A 110 -19.05 22.31 5.43
N GLY A 111 -19.52 23.11 4.48
CA GLY A 111 -18.67 23.96 3.64
C GLY A 111 -17.75 24.90 4.45
N VAL A 112 -18.26 25.49 5.54
CA VAL A 112 -17.47 26.37 6.41
C VAL A 112 -16.33 25.63 7.11
N TYR A 113 -16.62 24.44 7.65
CA TYR A 113 -15.61 23.61 8.31
C TYR A 113 -14.57 23.06 7.32
N ARG A 114 -15.01 22.73 6.10
CA ARG A 114 -14.15 22.29 5.02
C ARG A 114 -13.12 23.34 4.64
N GLU A 115 -13.54 24.60 4.48
CA GLU A 115 -12.63 25.72 4.20
C GLU A 115 -11.63 25.95 5.35
N MET A 116 -12.11 25.87 6.59
CA MET A 116 -11.26 26.02 7.77
C MET A 116 -10.18 24.93 7.85
N LEU A 117 -10.53 23.67 7.62
CA LEU A 117 -9.57 22.55 7.65
C LEU A 117 -8.61 22.56 6.47
N ALA A 118 -9.09 22.90 5.27
CA ALA A 118 -8.24 23.03 4.09
C ALA A 118 -7.15 24.11 4.27
N GLY A 119 -7.45 25.16 5.03
CA GLY A 119 -6.49 26.22 5.35
C GLY A 119 -5.54 25.95 6.52
N ALA A 120 -5.68 24.83 7.23
CA ALA A 120 -5.00 24.56 8.50
C ALA A 120 -3.80 23.59 8.40
N GLY A 121 -3.30 23.33 7.19
CA GLY A 121 -2.12 22.47 6.91
C GLY A 121 -2.48 21.07 6.40
N GLU A 122 -1.51 20.36 5.82
CA GLU A 122 -1.74 19.09 5.09
C GLU A 122 -2.42 17.99 5.92
N TYR A 123 -2.06 17.84 7.20
CA TYR A 123 -2.67 16.84 8.07
C TYR A 123 -4.18 17.09 8.30
N LEU A 124 -4.58 18.35 8.47
CA LEU A 124 -5.99 18.72 8.64
C LEU A 124 -6.72 18.74 7.30
N ALA A 125 -6.03 19.02 6.20
CA ALA A 125 -6.58 18.91 4.85
C ALA A 125 -6.97 17.47 4.51
N ALA A 126 -6.28 16.45 5.03
CA ALA A 126 -6.67 15.05 4.85
C ALA A 126 -8.06 14.73 5.42
N ARG A 127 -8.48 15.44 6.49
CA ARG A 127 -9.80 15.28 7.15
C ARG A 127 -10.96 15.93 6.39
N VAL A 128 -10.68 16.72 5.34
CA VAL A 128 -11.72 17.27 4.46
C VAL A 128 -12.53 16.15 3.81
N THR A 129 -11.86 15.06 3.42
CA THR A 129 -12.52 13.90 2.80
C THR A 129 -13.47 13.19 3.76
N ASP A 130 -13.09 13.04 5.04
CA ASP A 130 -13.94 12.51 6.11
C ASP A 130 -15.22 13.36 6.29
N LEU A 131 -15.08 14.70 6.29
CA LEU A 131 -16.23 15.61 6.38
C LEU A 131 -17.13 15.55 5.14
N ASP A 132 -16.53 15.47 3.95
CA ASP A 132 -17.28 15.36 2.70
C ASP A 132 -18.12 14.06 2.67
N ASP A 133 -17.58 12.93 3.15
CA ASP A 133 -18.32 11.66 3.27
C ASP A 133 -19.49 11.77 4.27
N ILE A 134 -19.28 12.33 5.47
CA ILE A 134 -20.36 12.51 6.47
C ILE A 134 -21.46 13.42 5.91
N ARG A 135 -21.09 14.53 5.26
CA ARG A 135 -22.03 15.46 4.62
C ARG A 135 -22.89 14.72 3.59
N ASP A 136 -22.24 13.98 2.69
CA ASP A 136 -22.91 13.32 1.59
C ASP A 136 -23.85 12.21 2.09
N ARG A 137 -23.43 11.45 3.11
CA ARG A 137 -24.29 10.48 3.82
C ARG A 137 -25.53 11.16 4.42
N ALA A 138 -25.36 12.30 5.08
CA ALA A 138 -26.48 13.02 5.70
C ALA A 138 -27.46 13.57 4.65
N ILE A 139 -26.94 14.13 3.55
CA ILE A 139 -27.76 14.61 2.42
C ILE A 139 -28.49 13.45 1.75
N ALA A 140 -27.82 12.32 1.52
CA ALA A 140 -28.44 11.14 0.93
C ALA A 140 -29.63 10.66 1.77
N ARG A 141 -29.48 10.61 3.10
CA ARG A 141 -30.59 10.29 4.03
C ARG A 141 -31.72 11.30 3.92
N LEU A 142 -31.42 12.59 3.91
CA LEU A 142 -32.44 13.66 3.84
C LEU A 142 -33.23 13.65 2.52
N LEU A 143 -32.57 13.28 1.41
CA LEU A 143 -33.15 13.29 0.08
C LEU A 143 -33.67 11.91 -0.37
N GLY A 144 -33.52 10.87 0.46
CA GLY A 144 -33.89 9.50 0.10
C GLY A 144 -33.07 8.92 -1.06
N LEU A 145 -31.82 9.36 -1.20
CA LEU A 145 -30.89 8.90 -2.24
C LEU A 145 -30.13 7.65 -1.76
N PRO A 146 -29.56 6.86 -2.68
CA PRO A 146 -28.63 5.79 -2.32
C PRO A 146 -27.50 6.31 -1.42
N MET A 147 -27.19 5.57 -0.36
CA MET A 147 -26.10 5.92 0.55
C MET A 147 -24.74 5.78 -0.14
N PRO A 148 -23.81 6.74 0.01
CA PRO A 148 -22.47 6.62 -0.53
C PRO A 148 -21.66 5.52 0.18
N GLY A 149 -20.65 5.00 -0.52
CA GLY A 149 -19.75 3.94 -0.06
C GLY A 149 -20.15 2.54 -0.52
N VAL A 150 -19.59 1.51 0.13
CA VAL A 150 -19.81 0.10 -0.22
C VAL A 150 -21.30 -0.27 -0.06
N PRO A 151 -21.95 -0.81 -1.11
CA PRO A 151 -23.36 -1.19 -1.05
C PRO A 151 -23.57 -2.42 -0.18
N GLU A 152 -24.68 -2.45 0.56
CA GLU A 152 -25.13 -3.67 1.22
C GLU A 152 -25.77 -4.63 0.21
N SER A 153 -25.46 -5.91 0.35
CA SER A 153 -26.03 -6.98 -0.49
C SER A 153 -26.24 -8.24 0.35
N ASP A 154 -27.36 -8.93 0.10
CA ASP A 154 -27.63 -10.26 0.67
C ASP A 154 -27.03 -11.38 -0.18
N GLU A 155 -26.65 -11.08 -1.42
CA GLU A 155 -26.00 -12.02 -2.35
C GLU A 155 -24.53 -11.64 -2.59
N PRO A 156 -23.65 -12.62 -2.87
CA PRO A 156 -22.27 -12.32 -3.21
C PRO A 156 -22.16 -11.54 -4.52
N PHE A 157 -21.31 -10.51 -4.58
CA PHE A 157 -21.25 -9.54 -5.68
C PHE A 157 -19.82 -9.10 -6.02
N VAL A 158 -19.65 -8.50 -7.20
CA VAL A 158 -18.41 -7.87 -7.64
C VAL A 158 -18.49 -6.37 -7.38
N LEU A 159 -17.61 -5.86 -6.51
CA LEU A 159 -17.56 -4.44 -6.19
C LEU A 159 -16.83 -3.69 -7.29
N VAL A 160 -17.51 -2.70 -7.88
CA VAL A 160 -16.95 -1.81 -8.89
C VAL A 160 -16.82 -0.41 -8.32
N ALA A 161 -15.65 0.21 -8.45
CA ALA A 161 -15.44 1.57 -7.97
C ALA A 161 -14.49 2.35 -8.88
N ARG A 162 -14.44 3.68 -8.72
CA ARG A 162 -13.37 4.47 -9.34
C ARG A 162 -12.04 4.17 -8.65
N ASP A 163 -12.05 4.29 -7.33
CA ASP A 163 -11.03 3.85 -6.37
C ASP A 163 -11.74 3.52 -5.04
N LEU A 164 -11.05 2.87 -4.09
CA LEU A 164 -11.58 2.62 -2.74
C LEU A 164 -10.87 3.52 -1.72
N ALA A 165 -11.65 4.29 -0.96
CA ALA A 165 -11.11 5.03 0.17
C ALA A 165 -10.86 4.10 1.37
N PRO A 166 -9.92 4.39 2.27
CA PRO A 166 -9.68 3.56 3.46
C PRO A 166 -10.95 3.30 4.30
N ALA A 167 -11.84 4.28 4.43
CA ALA A 167 -13.11 4.13 5.16
C ALA A 167 -14.05 3.09 4.52
N ASP A 168 -14.07 2.97 3.18
CA ASP A 168 -14.86 1.96 2.47
C ASP A 168 -14.41 0.54 2.83
N THR A 169 -13.17 0.40 3.24
CA THR A 169 -12.51 -0.90 3.36
C THR A 169 -12.76 -1.55 4.71
N ALA A 170 -13.02 -0.71 5.72
CA ALA A 170 -13.44 -1.13 7.05
C ALA A 170 -14.78 -1.89 7.02
N VAL A 171 -15.62 -1.64 6.01
CA VAL A 171 -16.97 -2.22 5.90
C VAL A 171 -17.07 -3.37 4.90
N LEU A 172 -15.96 -3.78 4.29
CA LEU A 172 -15.94 -4.87 3.32
C LEU A 172 -16.14 -6.22 4.02
N ASP A 173 -17.18 -6.95 3.62
CA ASP A 173 -17.39 -8.34 4.02
C ASP A 173 -16.82 -9.28 2.95
N PRO A 174 -15.70 -9.97 3.20
CA PRO A 174 -15.09 -10.89 2.22
C PRO A 174 -15.98 -12.11 1.91
N ALA A 175 -16.99 -12.42 2.72
CA ALA A 175 -17.97 -13.46 2.40
C ALA A 175 -18.96 -13.03 1.30
N LYS A 176 -19.12 -11.71 1.10
CA LYS A 176 -20.05 -11.12 0.13
C LYS A 176 -19.33 -10.53 -1.08
N VAL A 177 -18.20 -9.88 -0.89
CA VAL A 177 -17.43 -9.31 -2.00
C VAL A 177 -16.55 -10.39 -2.62
N VAL A 178 -16.98 -10.91 -3.78
CA VAL A 178 -16.28 -12.02 -4.44
C VAL A 178 -15.22 -11.59 -5.44
N ALA A 179 -15.20 -10.30 -5.81
CA ALA A 179 -14.11 -9.69 -6.56
C ALA A 179 -14.16 -8.15 -6.46
N PHE A 180 -13.02 -7.50 -6.72
CA PHE A 180 -12.91 -6.05 -6.90
C PHE A 180 -12.57 -5.68 -8.34
N VAL A 181 -13.17 -4.60 -8.82
CA VAL A 181 -12.81 -3.97 -10.09
C VAL A 181 -12.74 -2.46 -9.90
N THR A 182 -11.59 -1.84 -10.19
CA THR A 182 -11.46 -0.38 -10.14
C THR A 182 -11.04 0.24 -11.46
N GLU A 183 -11.55 1.46 -11.71
CA GLU A 183 -11.18 2.24 -12.88
C GLU A 183 -9.78 2.84 -12.78
N GLU A 184 -9.41 3.27 -11.57
CA GLU A 184 -8.10 3.81 -11.25
C GLU A 184 -7.34 2.88 -10.29
N GLY A 185 -6.11 3.27 -9.93
CA GLY A 185 -5.23 2.52 -9.05
C GLY A 185 -4.20 1.65 -9.79
N GLY A 186 -3.19 1.20 -9.06
CA GLY A 186 -2.15 0.30 -9.56
C GLY A 186 -1.94 -0.90 -8.64
N PRO A 187 -0.95 -1.77 -8.92
CA PRO A 187 -0.62 -2.94 -8.09
C PRO A 187 -0.29 -2.63 -6.61
N THR A 188 -0.06 -1.35 -6.31
CA THR A 188 0.27 -0.78 -5.00
C THR A 188 -0.84 0.03 -4.38
N SER A 189 -1.96 0.21 -5.08
CA SER A 189 -3.07 1.00 -4.55
C SER A 189 -3.61 0.37 -3.27
N HIS A 190 -4.27 1.19 -2.47
CA HIS A 190 -4.95 0.73 -1.26
C HIS A 190 -5.88 -0.45 -1.59
N THR A 191 -6.68 -0.32 -2.65
CA THR A 191 -7.52 -1.40 -3.20
C THR A 191 -6.74 -2.70 -3.47
N ALA A 192 -5.58 -2.64 -4.11
CA ALA A 192 -4.77 -3.81 -4.40
C ALA A 192 -4.25 -4.51 -3.13
N ILE A 193 -3.86 -3.74 -2.12
CA ILE A 193 -3.42 -4.25 -0.82
C ILE A 193 -4.58 -4.98 -0.13
N ILE A 194 -5.75 -4.36 -0.08
CA ILE A 194 -6.93 -4.91 0.59
C ILE A 194 -7.42 -6.18 -0.06
N ALA A 195 -7.50 -6.20 -1.39
CA ALA A 195 -7.89 -7.40 -2.13
C ALA A 195 -6.99 -8.60 -1.78
N ARG A 196 -5.67 -8.38 -1.64
CA ARG A 196 -4.72 -9.41 -1.22
C ARG A 196 -4.93 -9.84 0.23
N THR A 197 -5.12 -8.89 1.14
CA THR A 197 -5.37 -9.17 2.57
C THR A 197 -6.65 -9.98 2.77
N LEU A 198 -7.70 -9.65 2.03
CA LEU A 198 -8.99 -10.36 2.07
C LEU A 198 -8.98 -11.68 1.28
N GLY A 199 -7.94 -11.95 0.49
CA GLY A 199 -7.87 -13.12 -0.39
C GLY A 199 -8.91 -13.11 -1.52
N VAL A 200 -9.36 -11.92 -1.91
CA VAL A 200 -10.40 -11.71 -2.93
C VAL A 200 -9.74 -11.29 -4.25
N PRO A 201 -10.11 -11.87 -5.40
CA PRO A 201 -9.51 -11.52 -6.67
C PRO A 201 -9.83 -10.08 -7.09
N ALA A 202 -8.87 -9.40 -7.71
CA ALA A 202 -9.01 -8.00 -8.05
C ALA A 202 -8.33 -7.59 -9.35
N VAL A 203 -9.00 -6.70 -10.10
CA VAL A 203 -8.50 -6.04 -11.30
C VAL A 203 -8.61 -4.52 -11.11
N VAL A 204 -7.51 -3.80 -11.29
CA VAL A 204 -7.47 -2.34 -11.19
C VAL A 204 -7.09 -1.71 -12.52
N ALA A 205 -7.14 -0.39 -12.63
CA ALA A 205 -6.84 0.34 -13.86
C ALA A 205 -7.64 -0.19 -15.07
N LEU A 206 -8.93 -0.50 -14.86
CA LEU A 206 -9.82 -0.97 -15.92
C LEU A 206 -10.62 0.23 -16.47
N PRO A 207 -10.27 0.80 -17.63
CA PRO A 207 -10.94 2.00 -18.13
C PRO A 207 -12.43 1.75 -18.35
N GLY A 208 -13.28 2.66 -17.88
CA GLY A 208 -14.73 2.52 -17.99
C GLY A 208 -15.35 1.49 -17.03
N ALA A 209 -14.62 1.00 -16.02
CA ALA A 209 -15.18 0.09 -15.01
C ALA A 209 -16.46 0.67 -14.37
N THR A 210 -16.46 1.95 -13.99
CA THR A 210 -17.63 2.60 -13.37
C THR A 210 -18.83 2.76 -14.31
N SER A 211 -18.66 2.50 -15.62
CA SER A 211 -19.76 2.48 -16.59
C SER A 211 -20.45 1.11 -16.69
N LEU A 212 -19.98 0.10 -15.95
CA LEU A 212 -20.64 -1.20 -15.86
C LEU A 212 -21.98 -1.03 -15.12
N ALA A 213 -23.06 -1.52 -15.72
CA ALA A 213 -24.39 -1.41 -15.13
C ALA A 213 -24.55 -2.32 -13.91
N ASP A 214 -25.10 -1.79 -12.83
CA ASP A 214 -25.46 -2.57 -11.64
C ASP A 214 -26.32 -3.78 -12.01
N GLY A 215 -25.99 -4.93 -11.41
CA GLY A 215 -26.65 -6.21 -11.67
C GLY A 215 -26.08 -6.99 -12.86
N THR A 216 -25.25 -6.37 -13.71
CA THR A 216 -24.56 -7.09 -14.81
C THR A 216 -23.70 -8.20 -14.22
N ARG A 217 -23.83 -9.43 -14.72
CA ARG A 217 -23.00 -10.53 -14.21
C ARG A 217 -21.63 -10.43 -14.83
N VAL A 218 -20.59 -10.50 -14.01
CA VAL A 218 -19.21 -10.47 -14.48
C VAL A 218 -18.38 -11.59 -13.85
N LEU A 219 -17.38 -12.05 -14.59
CA LEU A 219 -16.32 -12.95 -14.10
C LEU A 219 -15.02 -12.17 -14.11
N VAL A 220 -14.41 -12.04 -12.94
CA VAL A 220 -13.14 -11.37 -12.71
C VAL A 220 -12.05 -12.42 -12.53
N ASP A 221 -11.04 -12.39 -13.39
CA ASP A 221 -9.80 -13.14 -13.21
C ASP A 221 -8.71 -12.15 -12.77
N GLY A 222 -8.44 -12.15 -11.47
CA GLY A 222 -7.46 -11.25 -10.87
C GLY A 222 -6.01 -11.66 -11.11
N THR A 223 -5.78 -12.83 -11.73
CA THR A 223 -4.45 -13.25 -12.20
C THR A 223 -4.19 -12.71 -13.61
N ALA A 224 -5.14 -12.88 -14.52
CA ALA A 224 -5.04 -12.43 -15.91
C ALA A 224 -5.32 -10.93 -16.08
N GLY A 225 -5.90 -10.28 -15.08
CA GLY A 225 -6.32 -8.88 -15.18
C GLY A 225 -7.54 -8.68 -16.06
N THR A 226 -8.42 -9.68 -16.17
CA THR A 226 -9.55 -9.66 -17.11
C THR A 226 -10.89 -9.63 -16.39
N VAL A 227 -11.85 -8.92 -16.99
CA VAL A 227 -13.26 -8.91 -16.57
C VAL A 227 -14.12 -9.30 -17.75
N ARG A 228 -14.74 -10.48 -17.69
CA ARG A 228 -15.67 -10.97 -18.71
C ARG A 228 -17.10 -10.60 -18.34
N LEU A 229 -17.84 -10.03 -19.30
CA LEU A 229 -19.24 -9.69 -19.15
C LEU A 229 -20.13 -10.89 -19.48
N ASP A 230 -21.25 -11.02 -18.77
CA ASP A 230 -22.28 -12.05 -18.93
C ASP A 230 -21.71 -13.47 -19.12
N PRO A 231 -20.84 -13.96 -18.21
CA PRO A 231 -20.24 -15.28 -18.34
C PRO A 231 -21.29 -16.38 -18.16
N SER A 232 -21.15 -17.46 -18.93
CA SER A 232 -21.91 -18.69 -18.71
C SER A 232 -21.50 -19.38 -17.41
N GLY A 233 -22.39 -20.22 -16.86
CA GLY A 233 -22.07 -21.01 -15.65
C GLY A 233 -20.89 -21.97 -15.84
N GLU A 234 -20.70 -22.48 -17.05
CA GLU A 234 -19.54 -23.32 -17.40
C GLU A 234 -18.23 -22.53 -17.34
N GLU A 235 -18.22 -21.30 -17.87
CA GLU A 235 -17.04 -20.42 -17.82
C GLU A 235 -16.65 -20.05 -16.39
N VAL A 236 -17.63 -19.73 -15.54
CA VAL A 236 -17.37 -19.45 -14.12
C VAL A 236 -16.79 -20.67 -13.41
N THR A 237 -17.35 -21.86 -13.67
CA THR A 237 -16.88 -23.12 -13.08
C THR A 237 -15.46 -23.45 -13.53
N ALA A 238 -15.18 -23.31 -14.84
CA ALA A 238 -13.88 -23.56 -15.41
C ALA A 238 -12.82 -22.58 -14.87
N ALA A 239 -13.14 -21.29 -14.75
CA ALA A 239 -12.23 -20.27 -14.21
C ALA A 239 -11.89 -20.53 -12.74
N ARG A 240 -12.88 -20.86 -11.91
CA ARG A 240 -12.66 -21.23 -10.49
C ARG A 240 -11.82 -22.50 -10.36
N ALA A 241 -12.09 -23.52 -11.17
CA ALA A 241 -11.29 -24.74 -11.20
C ALA A 241 -9.85 -24.48 -11.65
N ALA A 242 -9.65 -23.64 -12.66
CA ALA A 242 -8.32 -23.25 -13.13
C ALA A 242 -7.54 -22.46 -12.07
N ALA A 243 -8.19 -21.53 -11.36
CA ALA A 243 -7.60 -20.80 -10.25
C ALA A 243 -7.18 -21.74 -9.11
N ALA A 244 -8.06 -22.65 -8.70
CA ALA A 244 -7.77 -23.64 -7.66
C ALA A 244 -6.63 -24.59 -8.07
N ALA A 245 -6.66 -25.11 -9.30
CA ALA A 245 -5.60 -25.95 -9.83
C ALA A 245 -4.26 -25.23 -9.88
N ARG A 246 -4.25 -23.92 -10.16
CA ARG A 246 -3.03 -23.11 -10.14
C ARG A 246 -2.45 -23.02 -8.73
N VAL A 247 -3.29 -22.78 -7.72
CA VAL A 247 -2.86 -22.79 -6.30
C VAL A 247 -2.28 -24.16 -5.92
N SER A 248 -2.96 -25.26 -6.29
CA SER A 248 -2.45 -26.62 -6.03
C SER A 248 -1.11 -26.89 -6.72
N ALA A 249 -0.95 -26.46 -7.98
CA ALA A 249 0.30 -26.62 -8.71
C ALA A 249 1.45 -25.79 -8.11
N LEU A 250 1.16 -24.64 -7.50
CA LEU A 250 2.17 -23.85 -6.78
C LEU A 250 2.62 -24.55 -5.49
N ALA A 251 1.72 -25.26 -4.82
CA ALA A 251 2.02 -26.03 -3.61
C ALA A 251 3.02 -27.18 -3.85
N GLU A 252 3.23 -27.60 -5.10
CA GLU A 252 4.27 -28.58 -5.45
C GLU A 252 5.68 -27.99 -5.36
N PHE A 253 5.82 -26.66 -5.49
CA PHE A 253 7.10 -25.97 -5.41
C PHE A 253 7.36 -25.56 -3.96
N THR A 254 8.10 -26.41 -3.24
CA THR A 254 8.48 -26.20 -1.84
C THR A 254 9.99 -26.16 -1.66
N GLY A 255 10.46 -25.69 -0.50
CA GLY A 255 11.89 -25.59 -0.18
C GLY A 255 12.57 -24.33 -0.74
N PRO A 256 13.90 -24.22 -0.63
CA PRO A 256 14.68 -23.04 -1.03
C PRO A 256 14.48 -22.63 -2.48
N GLY A 257 14.58 -21.33 -2.77
CA GLY A 257 14.49 -20.80 -4.12
C GLY A 257 15.67 -21.23 -4.98
N ALA A 258 15.38 -21.78 -6.16
CA ALA A 258 16.39 -22.12 -7.15
C ALA A 258 15.80 -22.15 -8.56
N THR A 259 16.66 -21.97 -9.56
CA THR A 259 16.33 -22.23 -10.97
C THR A 259 16.17 -23.74 -11.22
N ALA A 260 15.60 -24.13 -12.37
CA ALA A 260 15.40 -25.53 -12.75
C ALA A 260 16.71 -26.34 -12.85
N ASP A 261 17.83 -25.68 -13.14
CA ASP A 261 19.18 -26.26 -13.16
C ASP A 261 19.91 -26.15 -11.80
N GLY A 262 19.21 -25.73 -10.74
CA GLY A 262 19.69 -25.76 -9.37
C GLY A 262 20.55 -24.56 -8.94
N ARG A 263 20.56 -23.45 -9.69
CA ARG A 263 21.20 -22.20 -9.23
C ARG A 263 20.41 -21.65 -8.04
N PRO A 264 20.99 -21.53 -6.83
CA PRO A 264 20.28 -20.98 -5.69
C PRO A 264 19.94 -19.51 -5.88
N VAL A 265 18.72 -19.13 -5.54
CA VAL A 265 18.21 -17.76 -5.53
C VAL A 265 17.33 -17.60 -4.29
N PRO A 266 17.90 -17.14 -3.15
CA PRO A 266 17.12 -16.99 -1.92
C PRO A 266 15.91 -16.08 -2.14
N LEU A 267 14.73 -16.58 -1.74
CA LEU A 267 13.47 -15.87 -1.78
C LEU A 267 13.11 -15.36 -0.39
N LEU A 268 13.07 -14.04 -0.26
CA LEU A 268 12.97 -13.33 1.01
C LEU A 268 11.68 -12.53 1.10
N ALA A 269 11.27 -12.22 2.33
CA ALA A 269 10.13 -11.36 2.57
C ALA A 269 10.52 -9.88 2.72
N ASN A 270 9.68 -9.01 2.18
CA ASN A 270 9.57 -7.61 2.57
C ASN A 270 8.61 -7.53 3.77
N ILE A 271 9.05 -6.94 4.87
CA ILE A 271 8.22 -6.75 6.07
C ILE A 271 8.26 -5.30 6.54
N GLY A 272 7.16 -4.86 7.14
CA GLY A 272 7.04 -3.61 7.85
C GLY A 272 7.18 -3.75 9.35
N GLY A 273 7.16 -4.97 9.92
CA GLY A 273 7.35 -5.17 11.36
C GLY A 273 7.11 -6.62 11.81
N PRO A 274 7.17 -6.88 13.14
CA PRO A 274 6.97 -8.23 13.68
C PRO A 274 5.62 -8.86 13.34
N LYS A 275 4.58 -8.05 13.09
CA LYS A 275 3.24 -8.52 12.71
C LYS A 275 3.21 -9.27 11.37
N ASP A 276 4.16 -9.00 10.48
CA ASP A 276 4.21 -9.62 9.14
C ASP A 276 4.95 -10.97 9.14
N LEU A 277 5.57 -11.36 10.26
CA LEU A 277 6.41 -12.56 10.36
C LEU A 277 5.65 -13.84 10.09
N ALA A 278 4.42 -13.97 10.62
CA ALA A 278 3.62 -15.18 10.44
C ALA A 278 3.36 -15.44 8.95
N ALA A 279 2.87 -14.43 8.23
CA ALA A 279 2.61 -14.53 6.79
C ALA A 279 3.89 -14.83 5.98
N ALA A 280 5.03 -14.23 6.35
CA ALA A 280 6.31 -14.49 5.69
C ALA A 280 6.78 -15.95 5.88
N LEU A 281 6.69 -16.47 7.10
CA LEU A 281 7.06 -17.85 7.42
C LEU A 281 6.13 -18.86 6.74
N ASP A 282 4.82 -18.62 6.78
CA ASP A 282 3.80 -19.47 6.15
C ASP A 282 3.98 -19.55 4.62
N ALA A 283 4.42 -18.44 4.00
CA ALA A 283 4.76 -18.39 2.58
C ALA A 283 6.13 -19.00 2.23
N GLY A 284 6.88 -19.47 3.23
CA GLY A 284 8.19 -20.12 3.06
C GLY A 284 9.33 -19.17 2.74
N ALA A 285 9.32 -17.95 3.30
CA ALA A 285 10.44 -17.02 3.18
C ALA A 285 11.72 -17.61 3.80
N GLU A 286 12.85 -17.46 3.11
CA GLU A 286 14.16 -17.94 3.57
C GLU A 286 14.88 -16.91 4.48
N GLY A 287 14.26 -15.75 4.68
CA GLY A 287 14.77 -14.62 5.42
C GLY A 287 14.02 -13.35 5.08
N VAL A 288 14.57 -12.21 5.47
CA VAL A 288 14.03 -10.89 5.19
C VAL A 288 15.02 -10.13 4.31
N GLY A 289 14.59 -9.69 3.14
CA GLY A 289 15.42 -8.91 2.21
C GLY A 289 15.14 -7.42 2.25
N LEU A 290 14.06 -7.03 2.93
CA LEU A 290 13.77 -5.64 3.30
C LEU A 290 12.91 -5.61 4.56
N TYR A 291 13.50 -5.19 5.67
CA TYR A 291 12.76 -4.72 6.84
C TYR A 291 12.70 -3.20 6.79
N ARG A 292 11.49 -2.68 6.53
CA ARG A 292 11.13 -1.26 6.59
C ARG A 292 10.96 -0.82 8.03
N THR A 293 11.84 0.03 8.55
CA THR A 293 11.82 0.42 9.97
C THR A 293 10.85 1.56 10.27
N GLU A 294 10.23 2.17 9.25
CA GLU A 294 9.39 3.37 9.39
C GLU A 294 8.25 3.19 10.39
N PHE A 295 7.69 1.98 10.53
CA PHE A 295 6.61 1.71 11.48
C PHE A 295 6.99 2.01 12.95
N LEU A 296 8.28 1.97 13.30
CA LEU A 296 8.77 2.32 14.64
C LEU A 296 8.85 3.82 14.86
N PHE A 297 8.87 4.62 13.79
CA PHE A 297 9.18 6.05 13.85
C PHE A 297 7.98 6.93 13.48
N LEU A 298 7.14 6.50 12.53
CA LEU A 298 5.98 7.25 12.06
C LEU A 298 4.93 7.45 13.18
N ASP A 299 4.17 8.54 13.08
CA ASP A 299 3.10 8.95 14.00
C ASP A 299 3.53 9.12 15.47
N ARG A 300 4.81 9.39 15.70
CA ARG A 300 5.38 9.64 17.04
C ARG A 300 5.84 11.08 17.23
N ALA A 301 5.65 11.59 18.45
CA ALA A 301 6.16 12.90 18.85
C ALA A 301 7.66 12.89 19.22
N ALA A 302 8.22 11.72 19.54
CA ALA A 302 9.61 11.51 19.93
C ALA A 302 10.14 10.22 19.27
N PRO A 303 11.47 10.09 19.06
CA PRO A 303 12.03 8.87 18.50
C PRO A 303 11.76 7.67 19.40
N PRO A 304 11.59 6.45 18.85
CA PRO A 304 11.43 5.24 19.64
C PRO A 304 12.65 5.02 20.52
N SER A 305 12.42 4.55 21.75
CA SER A 305 13.49 4.23 22.67
C SER A 305 14.36 3.08 22.16
N ASP A 306 15.60 3.07 22.66
CA ASP A 306 16.58 2.01 22.43
C ASP A 306 16.04 0.60 22.70
N ASP A 307 15.25 0.44 23.77
CA ASP A 307 14.67 -0.84 24.17
C ASP A 307 13.53 -1.28 23.23
N GLU A 308 12.65 -0.35 22.82
CA GLU A 308 11.58 -0.64 21.86
C GLU A 308 12.14 -1.09 20.51
N GLN A 309 13.18 -0.40 20.04
CA GLN A 309 13.86 -0.74 18.80
C GLN A 309 14.52 -2.13 18.91
N GLU A 310 15.28 -2.38 19.97
CA GLU A 310 15.93 -3.66 20.21
C GLU A 310 14.92 -4.82 20.25
N GLU A 311 13.82 -4.67 21.00
CA GLU A 311 12.78 -5.69 21.10
C GLU A 311 12.17 -6.01 19.72
N ALA A 312 11.84 -4.99 18.94
CA ALA A 312 11.25 -5.15 17.61
C ALA A 312 12.23 -5.82 16.63
N TYR A 313 13.49 -5.40 16.61
CA TYR A 313 14.51 -5.98 15.73
C TYR A 313 14.85 -7.41 16.13
N ARG A 314 14.98 -7.69 17.43
CA ARG A 314 15.33 -9.02 17.94
C ARG A 314 14.25 -10.04 17.62
N LYS A 315 12.96 -9.68 17.70
CA LYS A 315 11.84 -10.55 17.30
C LYS A 315 11.98 -11.03 15.85
N VAL A 316 12.33 -10.13 14.93
CA VAL A 316 12.50 -10.46 13.51
C VAL A 316 13.75 -11.32 13.30
N LEU A 317 14.88 -10.95 13.90
CA LEU A 317 16.13 -11.72 13.78
C LEU A 317 15.98 -13.15 14.31
N ALA A 318 15.33 -13.32 15.47
CA ALA A 318 15.12 -14.63 16.08
C ALA A 318 14.22 -15.55 15.25
N ALA A 319 13.35 -15.01 14.39
CA ALA A 319 12.49 -15.79 13.51
C ALA A 319 13.26 -16.47 12.34
N PHE A 320 14.47 -15.99 12.01
CA PHE A 320 15.27 -16.49 10.89
C PHE A 320 16.69 -16.92 11.31
N PRO A 321 16.84 -17.94 12.19
CA PRO A 321 18.14 -18.29 12.78
C PRO A 321 19.19 -18.78 11.78
N ALA A 322 18.78 -19.31 10.63
CA ALA A 322 19.66 -19.73 9.54
C ALA A 322 19.60 -18.78 8.32
N GLY A 323 18.72 -17.77 8.38
CA GLY A 323 18.49 -16.82 7.32
C GLY A 323 19.27 -15.53 7.54
N ARG A 324 19.10 -14.62 6.57
CA ARG A 324 19.56 -13.24 6.70
C ARG A 324 18.37 -12.31 6.90
N VAL A 325 18.61 -11.24 7.64
CA VAL A 325 17.65 -10.17 7.85
C VAL A 325 18.31 -8.87 7.44
N VAL A 326 17.86 -8.33 6.31
CA VAL A 326 18.31 -7.06 5.75
C VAL A 326 17.43 -5.95 6.30
N VAL A 327 17.99 -5.13 7.18
CA VAL A 327 17.31 -3.97 7.76
C VAL A 327 17.68 -2.72 6.99
N ARG A 328 16.68 -1.99 6.50
CA ARG A 328 16.88 -0.66 5.93
C ARG A 328 16.83 0.35 7.06
N THR A 329 17.80 1.25 7.13
CA THR A 329 17.72 2.36 8.08
C THR A 329 16.55 3.29 7.72
N LEU A 330 16.19 4.17 8.65
CA LEU A 330 15.04 5.06 8.49
C LEU A 330 15.08 5.85 7.17
N ASP A 331 14.09 5.62 6.31
CA ASP A 331 13.89 6.38 5.07
C ASP A 331 12.86 7.50 5.29
N ALA A 332 13.28 8.50 6.06
CA ALA A 332 12.53 9.73 6.30
C ALA A 332 12.87 10.80 5.27
N GLY A 333 11.91 11.69 4.98
CA GLY A 333 12.03 12.82 4.06
C GLY A 333 10.84 13.77 4.23
N ALA A 334 10.80 14.86 3.46
CA ALA A 334 9.73 15.86 3.55
C ALA A 334 8.33 15.29 3.21
N ASP A 335 8.24 14.16 2.49
CA ASP A 335 7.00 13.42 2.22
C ASP A 335 6.51 12.56 3.41
N LYS A 336 7.37 12.36 4.42
CA LYS A 336 7.10 11.58 5.63
C LYS A 336 7.58 12.38 6.86
N PRO A 337 6.94 13.52 7.17
CA PRO A 337 7.40 14.40 8.22
C PRO A 337 7.36 13.69 9.58
N LEU A 338 8.47 13.76 10.31
CA LEU A 338 8.60 13.23 11.66
C LEU A 338 8.75 14.40 12.63
N ALA A 339 7.91 14.46 13.66
CA ALA A 339 7.88 15.60 14.59
C ALA A 339 9.23 15.86 15.28
N PHE A 340 10.03 14.80 15.49
CA PHE A 340 11.35 14.84 16.13
C PHE A 340 12.52 14.94 15.13
N LEU A 341 12.24 14.90 13.82
CA LEU A 341 13.20 15.15 12.74
C LEU A 341 12.61 16.22 11.82
N PRO A 342 12.57 17.49 12.28
CA PRO A 342 11.90 18.55 11.54
C PRO A 342 12.54 18.72 10.17
N ALA A 343 11.69 18.84 9.15
CA ALA A 343 12.13 19.13 7.79
C ALA A 343 12.94 20.45 7.78
N PRO A 344 13.96 20.57 6.92
CA PRO A 344 14.80 21.76 6.82
C PRO A 344 14.02 23.02 6.37
N GLY A 345 12.81 22.85 5.85
CA GLY A 345 11.89 23.90 5.38
C GLY A 345 10.87 23.30 4.40
N GLU A 346 10.13 24.15 3.69
CA GLU A 346 9.32 23.69 2.55
C GLU A 346 10.25 23.27 1.40
N GLU A 347 10.23 21.99 1.05
CA GLU A 347 10.92 21.49 -0.14
C GLU A 347 9.95 21.47 -1.32
N PRO A 348 10.27 22.12 -2.46
CA PRO A 348 9.37 22.14 -3.62
C PRO A 348 9.22 20.77 -4.29
N ASN A 349 10.15 19.84 -4.04
CA ASN A 349 10.07 18.46 -4.50
C ASN A 349 10.68 17.52 -3.44
N PRO A 350 9.87 17.04 -2.48
CA PRO A 350 10.31 16.14 -1.43
C PRO A 350 11.01 14.88 -1.94
N ALA A 351 10.57 14.34 -3.08
CA ALA A 351 11.17 13.15 -3.67
C ALA A 351 12.62 13.38 -4.14
N LEU A 352 13.03 14.63 -4.39
CA LEU A 352 14.39 15.00 -4.80
C LEU A 352 15.18 15.73 -3.70
N GLY A 353 14.65 15.79 -2.47
CA GLY A 353 15.20 16.60 -1.38
C GLY A 353 16.03 15.83 -0.35
N GLU A 354 16.02 16.34 0.89
CA GLU A 354 16.69 15.74 2.04
C GLU A 354 15.90 14.51 2.51
N ARG A 355 16.26 13.34 1.96
CA ARG A 355 15.64 12.04 2.26
C ARG A 355 16.67 10.94 2.51
N GLY A 356 16.32 9.95 3.32
CA GLY A 356 17.09 8.72 3.52
C GLY A 356 18.47 8.96 4.14
N VAL A 357 19.55 8.51 3.50
CA VAL A 357 20.92 8.71 3.99
C VAL A 357 21.26 10.20 4.21
N ARG A 358 20.67 11.11 3.43
CA ARG A 358 20.89 12.56 3.56
C ARG A 358 20.32 13.11 4.88
N MET A 359 19.16 12.60 5.29
CA MET A 359 18.62 12.90 6.63
C MET A 359 19.51 12.31 7.73
N SER A 360 20.10 11.14 7.49
CA SER A 360 21.04 10.53 8.44
C SER A 360 22.34 11.34 8.59
N LEU A 361 22.84 11.94 7.51
CA LEU A 361 24.00 12.84 7.54
C LEU A 361 23.72 14.10 8.37
N ARG A 362 22.49 14.63 8.29
CA ARG A 362 22.05 15.80 9.05
C ARG A 362 21.78 15.46 10.52
N HIS A 363 21.23 14.29 10.79
CA HIS A 363 20.81 13.83 12.10
C HIS A 363 21.51 12.52 12.50
N PRO A 364 22.84 12.53 12.65
CA PRO A 364 23.63 11.30 12.87
C PRO A 364 23.29 10.59 14.18
N ASP A 365 22.77 11.31 15.18
CA ASP A 365 22.37 10.72 16.46
C ASP A 365 21.23 9.71 16.31
N VAL A 366 20.28 9.96 15.40
CA VAL A 366 19.16 9.03 15.16
C VAL A 366 19.67 7.76 14.48
N LEU A 367 20.56 7.90 13.49
CA LEU A 367 21.20 6.75 12.85
C LEU A 367 22.02 5.96 13.88
N SER A 368 22.83 6.64 14.69
CA SER A 368 23.71 5.99 15.67
C SER A 368 22.91 5.20 16.71
N ALA A 369 21.80 5.75 17.22
CA ALA A 369 20.89 5.04 18.12
C ALA A 369 20.26 3.81 17.44
N GLN A 370 19.81 3.95 16.19
CA GLN A 370 19.25 2.84 15.41
C GLN A 370 20.26 1.71 15.19
N LEU A 371 21.49 2.03 14.79
CA LEU A 371 22.56 1.05 14.57
C LEU A 371 22.96 0.35 15.88
N ALA A 372 23.05 1.09 16.99
CA ALA A 372 23.33 0.51 18.30
C ALA A 372 22.24 -0.48 18.75
N ALA A 373 20.96 -0.13 18.56
CA ALA A 373 19.84 -1.02 18.86
C ALA A 373 19.86 -2.29 17.99
N LEU A 374 20.21 -2.17 16.70
CA LEU A 374 20.37 -3.33 15.80
C LEU A 374 21.51 -4.26 16.24
N ALA A 375 22.66 -3.69 16.62
CA ALA A 375 23.80 -4.46 17.10
C ALA A 375 23.46 -5.23 18.39
N ARG A 376 22.78 -4.58 19.35
CA ARG A 376 22.29 -5.26 20.57
C ARG A 376 21.25 -6.34 20.26
N ALA A 377 20.31 -6.05 19.36
CA ALA A 377 19.28 -7.01 18.96
C ALA A 377 19.88 -8.28 18.35
N ALA A 378 20.94 -8.16 17.55
CA ALA A 378 21.64 -9.28 16.93
C ALA A 378 22.55 -10.05 17.90
N ALA A 379 22.95 -9.45 19.02
CA ALA A 379 23.87 -10.08 19.97
C ALA A 379 23.32 -11.43 20.48
N GLY A 380 24.14 -12.47 20.35
CA GLY A 380 23.81 -13.83 20.76
C GLY A 380 22.81 -14.57 19.86
N LEU A 381 22.39 -13.98 18.73
CA LEU A 381 21.60 -14.66 17.71
C LEU A 381 22.51 -15.19 16.60
N THR A 382 22.05 -16.23 15.90
CA THR A 382 22.76 -16.82 14.74
C THR A 382 22.32 -16.25 13.40
N ALA A 383 21.21 -15.50 13.38
CA ALA A 383 20.71 -14.84 12.18
C ALA A 383 21.72 -13.83 11.64
N LYS A 384 21.90 -13.79 10.32
CA LYS A 384 22.81 -12.84 9.68
C LYS A 384 22.15 -11.47 9.57
N LEU A 385 22.51 -10.55 10.47
CA LEU A 385 22.12 -9.14 10.35
C LEU A 385 22.87 -8.50 9.18
N GLN A 386 22.13 -7.85 8.29
CA GLN A 386 22.65 -6.95 7.27
C GLN A 386 21.93 -5.62 7.40
N VAL A 387 22.63 -4.50 7.22
CA VAL A 387 22.03 -3.17 7.37
C VAL A 387 22.35 -2.34 6.14
N MET A 388 21.35 -1.66 5.58
CA MET A 388 21.51 -0.84 4.38
C MET A 388 20.93 0.56 4.51
N ALA A 389 21.61 1.52 3.87
CA ALA A 389 21.12 2.89 3.74
C ALA A 389 20.23 3.05 2.49
N PRO A 390 19.07 3.74 2.62
CA PRO A 390 18.29 4.21 1.47
C PRO A 390 18.90 5.46 0.82
N MET A 391 18.53 5.74 -0.42
CA MET A 391 18.80 6.99 -1.15
C MET A 391 20.28 7.33 -1.37
N VAL A 392 21.16 6.33 -1.37
CA VAL A 392 22.60 6.50 -1.66
C VAL A 392 22.81 6.86 -3.13
N THR A 393 23.62 7.89 -3.36
CA THR A 393 23.87 8.51 -4.67
C THR A 393 25.25 8.15 -5.22
N ASP A 394 26.26 8.10 -4.35
CA ASP A 394 27.66 7.93 -4.72
C ASP A 394 28.45 7.11 -3.69
N ALA A 395 29.75 6.92 -3.97
CA ALA A 395 30.64 6.13 -3.14
C ALA A 395 31.00 6.83 -1.81
N ASP A 396 30.96 8.17 -1.74
CA ASP A 396 31.29 8.90 -0.51
C ASP A 396 30.17 8.72 0.53
N GLU A 397 28.91 8.82 0.11
CA GLU A 397 27.75 8.50 0.96
C GLU A 397 27.79 7.02 1.43
N ALA A 398 28.17 6.10 0.54
CA ALA A 398 28.30 4.67 0.86
C ALA A 398 29.44 4.41 1.87
N ALA A 399 30.61 5.00 1.66
CA ALA A 399 31.76 4.89 2.55
C ALA A 399 31.46 5.44 3.94
N TRP A 400 30.81 6.61 4.00
CA TRP A 400 30.37 7.21 5.27
C TRP A 400 29.43 6.26 6.02
N PHE A 401 28.39 5.75 5.36
CA PHE A 401 27.43 4.86 6.00
C PHE A 401 28.07 3.55 6.48
N ALA A 402 28.95 2.98 5.65
CA ALA A 402 29.66 1.76 6.00
C ALA A 402 30.56 1.96 7.23
N ALA A 403 31.18 3.13 7.38
CA ALA A 403 31.93 3.49 8.58
C ALA A 403 31.02 3.53 9.82
N GLN A 404 29.84 4.16 9.73
CA GLN A 404 28.87 4.20 10.84
C GLN A 404 28.43 2.80 11.28
N CYS A 405 28.18 1.89 10.33
CA CYS A 405 27.84 0.50 10.63
C CYS A 405 28.99 -0.22 11.35
N ARG A 406 30.22 -0.07 10.86
CA ARG A 406 31.41 -0.71 11.44
C ARG A 406 31.69 -0.20 12.85
N ASP A 407 31.54 1.11 13.09
CA ASP A 407 31.69 1.71 14.42
C ASP A 407 30.65 1.18 15.42
N ALA A 408 29.45 0.84 14.94
CA ALA A 408 28.40 0.18 15.74
C ALA A 408 28.57 -1.34 15.87
N GLY A 409 29.59 -1.95 15.25
CA GLY A 409 29.85 -3.40 15.29
C GLY A 409 29.03 -4.22 14.30
N ILE A 410 28.46 -3.61 13.26
CA ILE A 410 27.72 -4.30 12.20
C ILE A 410 28.69 -4.71 11.09
N GLU A 411 28.82 -6.02 10.86
CA GLU A 411 29.79 -6.59 9.92
C GLU A 411 29.40 -6.44 8.43
N HIS A 412 28.12 -6.27 8.14
CA HIS A 412 27.59 -6.30 6.78
C HIS A 412 26.82 -5.03 6.42
N PRO A 413 27.52 -3.90 6.19
CA PRO A 413 26.91 -2.71 5.60
C PRO A 413 26.59 -2.95 4.12
N GLY A 414 25.45 -2.45 3.68
CA GLY A 414 25.04 -2.40 2.28
C GLY A 414 24.37 -1.09 1.93
N VAL A 415 23.93 -0.96 0.69
CA VAL A 415 23.15 0.20 0.26
C VAL A 415 22.00 -0.21 -0.63
N MET A 416 20.96 0.61 -0.63
CA MET A 416 19.91 0.52 -1.63
C MET A 416 20.38 1.20 -2.93
N ILE A 417 20.35 0.46 -4.04
CA ILE A 417 20.58 1.01 -5.38
C ILE A 417 19.21 1.41 -5.93
N GLU A 418 18.84 2.65 -5.68
CA GLU A 418 17.56 3.23 -6.10
C GLU A 418 17.70 4.62 -6.74
N VAL A 419 18.91 5.18 -6.76
CA VAL A 419 19.26 6.40 -7.49
C VAL A 419 20.01 6.01 -8.77
N PRO A 420 19.62 6.51 -9.97
CA PRO A 420 20.28 6.16 -11.22
C PRO A 420 21.80 6.41 -11.21
N ALA A 421 22.27 7.45 -10.52
CA ALA A 421 23.70 7.73 -10.34
C ALA A 421 24.45 6.58 -9.66
N ALA A 422 23.89 6.02 -8.57
CA ALA A 422 24.47 4.88 -7.86
C ALA A 422 24.48 3.62 -8.73
N ALA A 423 23.44 3.38 -9.55
CA ALA A 423 23.42 2.26 -10.49
C ALA A 423 24.50 2.40 -11.58
N LEU A 424 24.68 3.60 -12.14
CA LEU A 424 25.71 3.89 -13.13
C LEU A 424 27.14 3.79 -12.57
N ARG A 425 27.32 4.11 -11.28
CA ARG A 425 28.60 4.04 -10.56
C ARG A 425 28.70 2.85 -9.62
N ALA A 426 27.92 1.80 -9.86
CA ALA A 426 27.76 0.69 -8.92
C ALA A 426 29.07 0.01 -8.52
N ARG A 427 30.09 -0.01 -9.40
CA ARG A 427 31.41 -0.55 -9.06
C ARG A 427 32.18 0.28 -8.03
N ASP A 428 32.04 1.61 -8.06
CA ASP A 428 32.68 2.47 -7.06
C ASP A 428 31.97 2.31 -5.72
N VAL A 429 30.63 2.31 -5.75
CA VAL A 429 29.81 2.10 -4.55
C VAL A 429 30.09 0.72 -3.94
N ALA A 430 30.30 -0.32 -4.77
CA ALA A 430 30.57 -1.69 -4.32
C ALA A 430 31.94 -1.83 -3.66
N ALA A 431 32.87 -0.90 -3.87
CA ALA A 431 34.16 -0.92 -3.19
C ALA A 431 34.04 -0.62 -1.68
N GLU A 432 32.94 0.01 -1.26
CA GLU A 432 32.76 0.54 0.09
C GLU A 432 31.85 -0.34 0.97
N VAL A 433 31.10 -1.27 0.38
CA VAL A 433 30.04 -2.04 1.06
C VAL A 433 30.02 -3.52 0.68
N GLU A 434 29.29 -4.32 1.45
CA GLU A 434 29.28 -5.79 1.32
C GLU A 434 28.16 -6.33 0.42
N PHE A 435 27.12 -5.54 0.15
CA PHE A 435 25.99 -5.95 -0.69
C PHE A 435 25.17 -4.76 -1.19
N PHE A 436 24.36 -5.04 -2.22
CA PHE A 436 23.32 -4.14 -2.72
C PHE A 436 21.93 -4.74 -2.57
N SER A 437 20.94 -3.86 -2.42
CA SER A 437 19.54 -4.18 -2.70
C SER A 437 18.97 -3.14 -3.66
N ILE A 438 18.38 -3.56 -4.77
CA ILE A 438 17.80 -2.63 -5.74
C ILE A 438 16.36 -2.29 -5.32
N GLY A 439 16.11 -1.01 -5.09
CA GLY A 439 14.79 -0.44 -4.87
C GLY A 439 14.16 -0.04 -6.21
N THR A 440 13.56 -0.98 -6.94
CA THR A 440 13.07 -0.70 -8.31
C THR A 440 12.00 0.38 -8.37
N ASN A 441 11.22 0.57 -7.32
CA ASN A 441 10.15 1.57 -7.32
C ASN A 441 10.73 2.99 -7.43
N ASP A 442 11.71 3.33 -6.58
CA ASP A 442 12.35 4.64 -6.58
C ASP A 442 13.31 4.77 -7.79
N LEU A 443 14.00 3.68 -8.16
CA LEU A 443 14.83 3.65 -9.38
C LEU A 443 14.02 3.98 -10.64
N THR A 444 12.81 3.41 -10.76
CA THR A 444 11.90 3.68 -11.89
C THR A 444 11.44 5.13 -11.88
N GLN A 445 11.00 5.63 -10.71
CA GLN A 445 10.57 7.02 -10.55
C GLN A 445 11.65 8.01 -10.98
N TYR A 446 12.90 7.83 -10.55
CA TYR A 446 13.99 8.73 -10.89
C TYR A 446 14.52 8.52 -12.32
N ALA A 447 14.58 7.28 -12.81
CA ALA A 447 15.01 7.01 -14.19
C ALA A 447 14.02 7.56 -15.22
N CYS A 448 12.73 7.50 -14.93
CA CYS A 448 11.67 7.98 -15.82
C CYS A 448 11.21 9.41 -15.52
N ALA A 449 11.75 10.05 -14.47
CA ALA A 449 11.33 11.37 -13.99
C ALA A 449 9.81 11.47 -13.77
N ALA A 450 9.23 10.43 -13.18
CA ALA A 450 7.79 10.26 -13.04
C ALA A 450 7.44 9.86 -11.62
N ASP A 451 6.65 10.70 -10.95
CA ASP A 451 6.14 10.38 -9.61
C ASP A 451 5.09 9.27 -9.68
N ARG A 452 5.26 8.23 -8.87
CA ARG A 452 4.35 7.08 -8.79
C ARG A 452 2.98 7.42 -8.20
N GLN A 453 2.86 8.52 -7.46
CA GLN A 453 1.59 8.99 -6.89
C GLN A 453 0.74 9.74 -7.93
N VAL A 454 1.32 10.13 -9.07
CA VAL A 454 0.61 10.84 -10.13
C VAL A 454 0.01 9.81 -11.10
N GLY A 455 -1.30 9.55 -10.97
CA GLY A 455 -2.01 8.56 -11.78
C GLY A 455 -1.84 8.75 -13.31
N GLY A 456 -1.75 10.00 -13.78
CA GLY A 456 -1.51 10.31 -15.20
C GLY A 456 -0.14 9.83 -15.74
N LEU A 457 0.79 9.44 -14.86
CA LEU A 457 2.12 8.94 -15.21
C LEU A 457 2.28 7.43 -14.99
N ALA A 458 1.20 6.69 -14.69
CA ALA A 458 1.25 5.26 -14.39
C ALA A 458 1.96 4.42 -15.47
N ARG A 459 1.83 4.79 -16.75
CA ARG A 459 2.54 4.12 -17.87
C ARG A 459 4.06 4.09 -17.68
N LEU A 460 4.64 5.09 -17.00
CA LEU A 460 6.08 5.19 -16.75
C LEU A 460 6.53 4.38 -15.53
N GLN A 461 5.59 3.84 -14.74
CA GLN A 461 5.86 3.02 -13.55
C GLN A 461 5.89 1.52 -13.85
N ASP A 462 5.83 1.13 -15.13
CA ASP A 462 5.92 -0.27 -15.54
C ASP A 462 7.28 -0.86 -15.12
N PRO A 463 7.32 -1.94 -14.30
CA PRO A 463 8.59 -2.55 -13.90
C PRO A 463 9.41 -3.12 -15.08
N TRP A 464 8.79 -3.27 -16.26
CA TRP A 464 9.45 -3.67 -17.50
C TRP A 464 10.08 -2.52 -18.30
N GLN A 465 10.16 -1.29 -17.75
CA GLN A 465 10.86 -0.19 -18.42
C GLN A 465 12.28 -0.61 -18.83
N PRO A 466 12.64 -0.63 -20.13
CA PRO A 466 13.96 -1.10 -20.57
C PRO A 466 15.11 -0.32 -19.93
N ALA A 467 14.95 1.01 -19.78
CA ALA A 467 15.95 1.86 -19.15
C ALA A 467 16.22 1.48 -17.67
N VAL A 468 15.22 0.96 -16.96
CA VAL A 468 15.39 0.50 -15.58
C VAL A 468 16.15 -0.83 -15.56
N LEU A 469 15.85 -1.74 -16.48
CA LEU A 469 16.61 -3.00 -16.63
C LEU A 469 18.07 -2.75 -16.99
N ASP A 470 18.33 -1.77 -17.86
CA ASP A 470 19.67 -1.33 -18.24
C ASP A 470 20.46 -0.73 -17.06
N LEU A 471 19.77 -0.15 -16.07
CA LEU A 471 20.38 0.32 -14.81
C LEU A 471 20.60 -0.82 -13.81
N ILE A 472 19.72 -1.82 -13.79
CA ILE A 472 19.83 -2.99 -12.91
C ILE A 472 21.05 -3.84 -13.28
N ALA A 473 21.28 -4.09 -14.57
CA ALA A 473 22.35 -4.96 -15.06
C ALA A 473 23.76 -4.60 -14.54
N PRO A 474 24.25 -3.34 -14.63
CA PRO A 474 25.56 -2.97 -14.10
C PRO A 474 25.64 -3.07 -12.58
N ALA A 475 24.54 -2.81 -11.85
CA ALA A 475 24.49 -2.95 -10.40
C ALA A 475 24.57 -4.42 -9.96
N ALA A 476 23.82 -5.30 -10.63
CA ALA A 476 23.88 -6.74 -10.39
C ALA A 476 25.25 -7.34 -10.74
N GLY A 477 25.95 -6.77 -11.73
CA GLY A 477 27.30 -7.15 -12.15
C GLY A 477 28.45 -6.44 -11.41
N ALA A 478 28.19 -5.71 -10.32
CA ALA A 478 29.19 -4.86 -9.67
C ALA A 478 30.23 -5.61 -8.80
N GLY A 479 30.03 -6.91 -8.55
CA GLY A 479 30.99 -7.77 -7.85
C GLY A 479 30.66 -8.05 -6.38
N VAL A 480 29.61 -7.43 -5.84
CA VAL A 480 29.01 -7.76 -4.53
C VAL A 480 27.67 -8.46 -4.71
N PRO A 481 27.19 -9.27 -3.75
CA PRO A 481 25.83 -9.80 -3.78
C PRO A 481 24.80 -8.68 -3.97
N CYS A 482 23.93 -8.84 -4.96
CA CYS A 482 22.91 -7.86 -5.31
C CYS A 482 21.52 -8.50 -5.21
N GLY A 483 20.66 -7.98 -4.33
CA GLY A 483 19.25 -8.35 -4.25
C GLY A 483 18.35 -7.33 -4.94
N VAL A 484 17.08 -7.67 -5.10
CA VAL A 484 16.02 -6.73 -5.49
C VAL A 484 14.91 -6.80 -4.45
N CYS A 485 14.52 -5.66 -3.89
CA CYS A 485 13.42 -5.58 -2.90
C CYS A 485 12.25 -4.69 -3.33
N GLY A 486 12.36 -4.04 -4.50
CA GLY A 486 11.22 -3.39 -5.12
C GLY A 486 10.23 -4.40 -5.70
N GLU A 487 9.04 -3.93 -6.08
CA GLU A 487 7.93 -4.80 -6.49
C GLU A 487 8.20 -5.66 -7.71
N ALA A 488 9.15 -5.24 -8.56
CA ALA A 488 9.62 -6.02 -9.71
C ALA A 488 10.08 -7.44 -9.31
N ALA A 489 10.61 -7.61 -8.09
CA ALA A 489 11.03 -8.93 -7.59
C ALA A 489 9.86 -9.91 -7.36
N GLY A 490 8.64 -9.40 -7.20
CA GLY A 490 7.43 -10.19 -6.95
C GLY A 490 6.70 -10.64 -8.23
N ASP A 491 7.12 -10.15 -9.40
CA ASP A 491 6.60 -10.61 -10.69
C ASP A 491 7.34 -11.89 -11.13
N PRO A 492 6.65 -13.02 -11.38
CA PRO A 492 7.33 -14.29 -11.67
C PRO A 492 8.14 -14.32 -12.98
N ALA A 493 7.70 -13.60 -14.01
CA ALA A 493 8.42 -13.54 -15.27
C ALA A 493 9.63 -12.60 -15.18
N LEU A 494 9.43 -11.43 -14.58
CA LEU A 494 10.50 -10.45 -14.37
C LEU A 494 11.55 -10.97 -13.40
N ALA A 495 11.16 -11.71 -12.35
CA ALA A 495 12.07 -12.39 -11.44
C ALA A 495 13.08 -13.28 -12.20
N CYS A 496 12.64 -14.01 -13.22
CA CYS A 496 13.53 -14.79 -14.07
C CYS A 496 14.53 -13.89 -14.80
N VAL A 497 14.06 -12.79 -15.40
CA VAL A 497 14.92 -11.82 -16.09
C VAL A 497 15.94 -11.20 -15.14
N LEU A 498 15.51 -10.75 -13.96
CA LEU A 498 16.38 -10.18 -12.92
C LEU A 498 17.51 -11.15 -12.54
N VAL A 499 17.18 -12.43 -12.32
CA VAL A 499 18.18 -13.48 -12.07
C VAL A 499 19.13 -13.65 -13.27
N GLY A 500 18.60 -13.58 -14.49
CA GLY A 500 19.40 -13.57 -15.72
C GLY A 500 20.39 -12.40 -15.82
N LEU A 501 20.00 -11.22 -15.35
CA LEU A 501 20.83 -10.02 -15.26
C LEU A 501 21.93 -10.11 -14.18
N GLY A 502 21.88 -11.13 -13.32
CA GLY A 502 22.88 -11.38 -12.28
C GLY A 502 22.41 -11.11 -10.86
N VAL A 503 21.12 -10.80 -10.66
CA VAL A 503 20.55 -10.65 -9.31
C VAL A 503 20.68 -11.97 -8.56
N THR A 504 21.17 -11.87 -7.32
CA THR A 504 21.53 -13.02 -6.48
C THR A 504 20.44 -13.41 -5.49
N SER A 505 19.39 -12.60 -5.35
CA SER A 505 18.26 -12.87 -4.46
C SER A 505 17.09 -11.94 -4.71
N LEU A 506 15.89 -12.37 -4.33
CA LEU A 506 14.66 -11.61 -4.55
C LEU A 506 13.91 -11.45 -3.24
N SER A 507 13.42 -10.24 -2.96
CA SER A 507 12.65 -9.91 -1.77
C SER A 507 11.32 -9.28 -2.16
N MET A 508 10.23 -9.82 -1.66
CA MET A 508 8.86 -9.50 -2.12
C MET A 508 7.84 -9.65 -1.00
N SER A 509 6.59 -9.28 -1.25
CA SER A 509 5.49 -9.57 -0.31
C SER A 509 5.26 -11.08 -0.20
N ALA A 510 4.79 -11.54 0.96
CA ALA A 510 4.58 -12.97 1.23
C ALA A 510 3.75 -13.70 0.14
N PRO A 511 2.65 -13.13 -0.40
CA PRO A 511 1.87 -13.81 -1.45
C PRO A 511 2.62 -14.06 -2.77
N SER A 512 3.66 -13.27 -3.08
CA SER A 512 4.44 -13.43 -4.31
C SER A 512 5.48 -14.55 -4.24
N LEU A 513 5.92 -14.94 -3.04
CA LEU A 513 6.95 -15.96 -2.83
C LEU A 513 6.67 -17.28 -3.57
N PRO A 514 5.50 -17.95 -3.42
CA PRO A 514 5.24 -19.22 -4.11
C PRO A 514 5.17 -19.05 -5.63
N LEU A 515 4.67 -17.91 -6.12
CA LEU A 515 4.56 -17.62 -7.55
C LEU A 515 5.95 -17.51 -8.19
N VAL A 516 6.84 -16.74 -7.58
CA VAL A 516 8.22 -16.56 -8.06
C VAL A 516 9.01 -17.86 -7.94
N ARG A 517 8.84 -18.61 -6.83
CA ARG A 517 9.48 -19.93 -6.65
C ARG A 517 9.14 -20.88 -7.79
N ALA A 518 7.87 -20.98 -8.14
CA ALA A 518 7.41 -21.84 -9.22
C ALA A 518 7.95 -21.40 -10.59
N ALA A 519 8.05 -20.09 -10.84
CA ALA A 519 8.62 -19.60 -12.10
C ALA A 519 10.11 -19.94 -12.21
N LEU A 520 10.91 -19.67 -11.17
CA LEU A 520 12.34 -20.01 -11.17
C LEU A 520 12.56 -21.51 -11.32
N ALA A 521 11.82 -22.35 -10.57
CA ALA A 521 11.95 -23.80 -10.63
C ALA A 521 11.59 -24.40 -12.01
N ARG A 522 10.94 -23.64 -12.90
CA ARG A 522 10.60 -24.05 -14.27
C ARG A 522 11.60 -23.58 -15.33
N HIS A 523 12.50 -22.67 -14.99
CA HIS A 523 13.45 -22.08 -15.93
C HIS A 523 14.89 -22.28 -15.46
N THR A 524 15.76 -22.70 -16.38
CA THR A 524 17.21 -22.74 -16.17
C THR A 524 17.80 -21.34 -16.15
N LEU A 525 18.98 -21.16 -15.56
CA LEU A 525 19.67 -19.86 -15.57
C LEU A 525 19.93 -19.35 -17.00
N ASP A 526 20.22 -20.25 -17.94
CA ASP A 526 20.43 -19.88 -19.35
C ASP A 526 19.13 -19.53 -20.09
N GLN A 527 17.96 -19.94 -19.60
CA GLN A 527 16.68 -19.40 -20.07
C GLN A 527 16.43 -18.02 -19.47
N CYS A 528 16.72 -17.82 -18.18
CA CYS A 528 16.62 -16.51 -17.52
C CYS A 528 17.47 -15.41 -18.20
N ARG A 529 18.62 -15.77 -18.77
CA ARG A 529 19.54 -14.87 -19.49
C ARG A 529 19.10 -14.49 -20.90
N ARG A 530 18.21 -15.27 -21.51
CA ARG A 530 17.75 -15.08 -22.89
C ARG A 530 16.47 -14.26 -22.90
#